data_AF-A0A542ER62-F1
#
_entry.id   AF-A0A542ER62-F1
#
_cell.length_a   1.000
_cell.length_b   1.000
_cell.length_c   1.000
_cell.angle_alpha   90.00
_cell.angle_beta   90.00
_cell.angle_gamma   90.00
#
_symmetry.space_group_name_H-M   'P 1'
#
loop_
_entity.id
_entity.type
_entity.pdbx_description
1 polymer ?
#
loop_
_entity_poly.entity_id
_entity_poly.type
_entity_poly.pdbx_seq_one_letter_code
_entity_poly.pdbx_strand_id
1 'polypeptide(L)'
;MTNLNDLLERTAARTPVGPPPLEALRTGATRRRRRRAVAWSALSAAAMVTAIVGTALTLNHDRGATPAVTSPPIATRLVGIGHAAIAVPTTWGTNQFSCATPTADTVLIDIGVINLCAMPRPAGVESVQLGRGVPRMFPFHADETLEIDGVPAQRQRTTCNDDSWNHVQVCSGAVWIPSRNVWFWAQSSTSADGVDRILDRIVLVPDRVAVPLFRTYDSEGRPLSADAYAAQLTRLGLKPVRRAIKSPNYSTGTIQTVSPGSGTMLAPGATVTVTYFVKP
;
A
#
# COMPACT_ATOMS: atom_id res chain seq x y z
N MET A 1 1.40 43.94 -39.06
CA MET A 1 0.94 42.75 -38.32
C MET A 1 2.01 41.68 -38.45
N THR A 2 2.83 41.52 -37.41
CA THR A 2 3.92 40.53 -37.34
C THR A 2 3.36 39.20 -36.84
N ASN A 3 3.60 38.14 -37.61
CA ASN A 3 3.06 36.80 -37.36
C ASN A 3 3.92 36.08 -36.30
N LEU A 4 3.27 35.55 -35.25
CA LEU A 4 3.93 34.94 -34.08
C LEU A 4 4.81 33.72 -34.46
N ASN A 5 4.46 33.03 -35.54
CA ASN A 5 5.21 31.86 -36.02
C ASN A 5 6.60 32.22 -36.55
N ASP A 6 6.75 33.41 -37.13
CA ASP A 6 8.00 33.91 -37.73
C ASP A 6 9.02 34.32 -36.63
N LEU A 7 8.53 34.61 -35.42
CA LEU A 7 9.36 34.85 -34.23
C LEU A 7 9.85 33.54 -33.59
N LEU A 8 9.05 32.46 -33.64
CA LEU A 8 9.40 31.17 -33.04
C LEU A 8 10.44 30.41 -33.87
N GLU A 9 10.35 30.47 -35.21
CA GLU A 9 11.35 29.87 -36.10
C GLU A 9 12.74 30.51 -35.96
N ARG A 10 12.82 31.83 -35.73
CA ARG A 10 14.11 32.52 -35.54
C ARG A 10 14.79 32.21 -34.21
N THR A 11 14.04 31.79 -33.19
CA THR A 11 14.63 31.36 -31.91
C THR A 11 15.13 29.92 -31.93
N ALA A 12 14.52 29.03 -32.71
CA ALA A 12 14.96 27.63 -32.81
C ALA A 12 16.31 27.50 -33.55
N ALA A 13 16.60 28.38 -34.51
CA ALA A 13 17.82 28.35 -35.31
C ALA A 13 19.10 28.84 -34.57
N ARG A 14 18.99 29.34 -33.33
CA ARG A 14 20.13 29.92 -32.58
C ARG A 14 20.67 29.07 -31.42
N THR A 15 20.17 27.85 -31.25
CA THR A 15 20.67 26.93 -30.21
C THR A 15 21.30 25.70 -30.85
N PRO A 16 22.64 25.64 -30.95
CA PRO A 16 23.32 24.41 -31.33
C PRO A 16 23.13 23.38 -30.20
N VAL A 17 22.21 22.44 -30.40
CA VAL A 17 22.07 21.26 -29.53
C VAL A 17 23.02 20.19 -30.05
N GLY A 18 24.24 20.18 -29.49
CA GLY A 18 25.17 19.07 -29.71
C GLY A 18 24.65 17.78 -29.09
N PRO A 19 25.04 16.60 -29.60
CA PRO A 19 24.58 15.32 -29.07
C PRO A 19 24.99 15.16 -27.59
N PRO A 20 24.13 14.54 -26.76
CA PRO A 20 24.42 14.37 -25.34
C PRO A 20 25.66 13.48 -25.13
N PRO A 21 26.59 13.86 -24.23
CA PRO A 21 27.79 13.06 -23.97
C PRO A 21 27.42 11.85 -23.10
N LEU A 22 27.01 10.75 -23.76
CA LEU A 22 26.61 9.49 -23.10
C LEU A 22 27.74 8.85 -22.28
N GLU A 23 29.01 9.15 -22.58
CA GLU A 23 30.17 8.60 -21.87
C GLU A 23 30.44 9.25 -20.50
N ALA A 24 29.93 10.46 -20.25
CA ALA A 24 30.04 11.12 -18.94
C ALA A 24 29.06 10.51 -17.91
N LEU A 25 27.97 9.89 -18.35
CA LEU A 25 26.96 9.28 -17.47
C LEU A 25 27.33 7.86 -17.02
N ARG A 26 28.16 7.14 -17.79
CA ARG A 26 28.57 5.76 -17.45
C ARG A 26 29.67 5.69 -16.39
N THR A 27 30.53 6.70 -16.30
CA THR A 27 31.66 6.73 -15.36
C THR A 27 31.28 7.12 -13.93
N GLY A 28 30.15 7.81 -13.71
CA GLY A 28 29.65 8.18 -12.37
C GLY A 28 28.99 7.03 -11.59
N ALA A 29 28.35 6.08 -12.28
CA ALA A 29 27.55 5.04 -11.65
C ALA A 29 28.40 3.90 -11.03
N THR A 30 29.56 3.59 -11.61
CA THR A 30 30.43 2.49 -11.15
C THR A 30 31.17 2.82 -9.85
N ARG A 31 31.54 4.09 -9.63
CA ARG A 31 32.30 4.53 -8.44
C ARG A 31 31.47 4.48 -7.14
N ARG A 32 30.16 4.69 -7.23
CA ARG A 32 29.26 4.70 -6.06
C ARG A 32 28.91 3.29 -5.57
N ARG A 33 28.91 2.28 -6.46
CA ARG A 33 28.67 0.87 -6.10
C ARG A 33 29.82 0.26 -5.29
N ARG A 34 31.08 0.61 -5.60
CA ARG A 34 32.25 0.09 -4.85
C ARG A 34 32.33 0.58 -3.40
N ARG A 35 31.74 1.73 -3.05
CA ARG A 35 31.78 2.26 -1.67
C ARG A 35 30.72 1.67 -0.73
N ARG A 36 29.74 0.89 -1.22
CA ARG A 36 28.70 0.28 -0.37
C ARG A 36 28.89 -1.22 -0.12
N ALA A 37 29.93 -1.82 -0.68
CA ALA A 37 30.24 -3.25 -0.49
C ALA A 37 31.17 -3.54 0.71
N VAL A 38 31.58 -2.52 1.47
CA VAL A 38 32.43 -2.69 2.68
C VAL A 38 31.72 -2.02 3.86
N ALA A 39 30.67 -2.66 4.39
CA ALA A 39 30.11 -2.39 5.71
C ALA A 39 29.07 -3.47 6.08
N TRP A 40 29.53 -4.70 6.26
CA TRP A 40 28.82 -5.69 7.06
C TRP A 40 29.82 -6.34 8.00
N SER A 41 29.62 -6.17 9.32
CA SER A 41 30.02 -7.11 10.38
C SER A 41 29.60 -6.58 11.76
N ALA A 42 28.56 -7.17 12.35
CA ALA A 42 28.49 -7.38 13.80
C ALA A 42 27.51 -8.52 14.11
N LEU A 43 28.02 -9.50 14.85
CA LEU A 43 27.50 -10.82 15.18
C LEU A 43 26.35 -10.84 16.20
N SER A 44 25.55 -11.91 16.17
CA SER A 44 25.15 -12.79 17.31
C SER A 44 23.87 -13.55 16.95
N ALA A 45 23.55 -14.78 17.39
CA ALA A 45 24.26 -15.93 17.95
C ALA A 45 23.28 -17.12 17.82
N ALA A 46 23.79 -18.35 17.90
CA ALA A 46 23.08 -19.60 17.62
C ALA A 46 21.98 -19.99 18.63
N ALA A 47 21.00 -20.76 18.16
CA ALA A 47 20.39 -21.87 18.93
C ALA A 47 19.84 -22.93 17.96
N MET A 48 20.44 -24.12 17.99
CA MET A 48 19.98 -25.31 17.29
C MET A 48 18.75 -25.88 18.00
N VAL A 49 17.72 -26.29 17.25
CA VAL A 49 16.79 -27.32 17.69
C VAL A 49 16.73 -28.39 16.60
N THR A 50 17.39 -29.50 16.90
CA THR A 50 17.24 -30.80 16.24
C THR A 50 15.80 -31.30 16.41
N ALA A 51 15.09 -31.53 15.31
CA ALA A 51 13.89 -32.36 15.31
C ALA A 51 14.20 -33.68 14.61
N ILE A 52 13.90 -34.74 15.35
CA ILE A 52 14.28 -36.13 15.17
C ILE A 52 13.58 -36.77 13.96
N VAL A 53 14.33 -37.62 13.28
CA VAL A 53 13.89 -38.60 12.27
C VAL A 53 12.82 -39.53 12.87
N GLY A 54 11.65 -39.60 12.23
CA GLY A 54 10.65 -40.63 12.47
C GLY A 54 10.30 -41.33 11.16
N THR A 55 11.10 -42.31 10.76
CA THR A 55 10.79 -43.25 9.68
C THR A 55 9.81 -44.31 10.22
N ALA A 56 8.54 -44.21 9.87
CA ALA A 56 7.61 -45.32 9.96
C ALA A 56 7.30 -45.80 8.53
N LEU A 57 7.96 -46.88 8.13
CA LEU A 57 7.62 -47.66 6.94
C LEU A 57 6.26 -48.33 7.20
N THR A 58 5.21 -47.86 6.53
CA THR A 58 4.04 -48.70 6.22
C THR A 58 3.85 -48.66 4.71
N LEU A 59 4.10 -49.82 4.10
CA LEU A 59 3.78 -50.11 2.71
C LEU A 59 2.26 -50.12 2.57
N ASN A 60 1.70 -49.19 1.81
CA ASN A 60 0.44 -49.44 1.13
C ASN A 60 0.52 -48.88 -0.28
N HIS A 61 0.36 -49.80 -1.22
CA HIS A 61 0.58 -49.64 -2.64
C HIS A 61 -0.76 -49.27 -3.27
N ASP A 62 -1.02 -47.99 -3.54
CA ASP A 62 -2.08 -47.62 -4.49
C ASP A 62 -1.88 -46.21 -5.08
N ARG A 63 -1.66 -46.19 -6.40
CA ARG A 63 -2.03 -45.19 -7.40
C ARG A 63 -1.75 -43.71 -7.11
N GLY A 64 -0.60 -43.25 -7.63
CA GLY A 64 -0.52 -42.09 -8.53
C GLY A 64 -1.29 -40.83 -8.15
N ALA A 65 -1.01 -40.25 -6.98
CA ALA A 65 -1.28 -38.85 -6.72
C ALA A 65 0.05 -38.09 -6.83
N THR A 66 0.18 -37.24 -7.84
CA THR A 66 1.25 -36.24 -7.92
C THR A 66 1.22 -35.43 -6.61
N PRO A 67 2.33 -35.33 -5.84
CA PRO A 67 2.31 -34.55 -4.64
C PRO A 67 1.96 -33.10 -5.01
N ALA A 68 0.86 -32.60 -4.47
CA ALA A 68 0.52 -31.19 -4.53
C ALA A 68 1.72 -30.43 -3.95
N VAL A 69 2.41 -29.68 -4.80
CA VAL A 69 3.48 -28.77 -4.39
C VAL A 69 2.81 -27.71 -3.53
N THR A 70 2.74 -27.99 -2.23
CA THR A 70 2.25 -27.05 -1.23
C THR A 70 3.31 -25.97 -1.17
N SER A 71 3.06 -24.86 -1.86
CA SER A 71 3.92 -23.69 -1.77
C SER A 71 4.02 -23.28 -0.29
N PRO A 72 5.21 -22.94 0.21
CA PRO A 72 5.38 -22.59 1.61
C PRO A 72 4.43 -21.43 1.98
N PRO A 73 3.85 -21.42 3.19
CA PRO A 73 2.95 -20.36 3.61
C PRO A 73 3.66 -19.02 3.51
N ILE A 74 3.08 -18.09 2.75
CA ILE A 74 3.60 -16.74 2.63
C ILE A 74 3.33 -16.04 3.96
N ALA A 75 4.39 -15.50 4.59
CA ALA A 75 4.22 -14.70 5.79
C ALA A 75 3.36 -13.46 5.48
N THR A 76 2.27 -13.26 6.22
CA THR A 76 1.34 -12.15 6.03
C THR A 76 1.27 -11.20 7.21
N ARG A 77 0.88 -9.96 6.95
CA ARG A 77 0.47 -8.96 7.94
C ARG A 77 -0.95 -8.47 7.64
N LEU A 78 -1.70 -8.11 8.69
CA LEU A 78 -3.03 -7.53 8.54
C LEU A 78 -2.93 -6.01 8.38
N VAL A 79 -3.67 -5.47 7.41
CA VAL A 79 -3.90 -4.03 7.24
C VAL A 79 -5.39 -3.80 7.12
N GLY A 80 -5.93 -2.80 7.82
CA GLY A 80 -7.38 -2.66 7.88
C GLY A 80 -7.90 -1.26 8.10
N ILE A 81 -9.23 -1.19 8.24
CA ILE A 81 -9.97 -0.01 8.65
C ILE A 81 -11.05 -0.48 9.63
N GLY A 82 -11.04 0.10 10.84
CA GLY A 82 -11.92 -0.39 11.91
C GLY A 82 -11.59 -1.86 12.23
N HIS A 83 -12.59 -2.73 12.19
CA HIS A 83 -12.43 -4.18 12.43
C HIS A 83 -12.30 -5.00 11.15
N ALA A 84 -12.39 -4.39 9.97
CA ALA A 84 -12.17 -5.07 8.70
C ALA A 84 -10.71 -4.96 8.29
N ALA A 85 -10.10 -6.07 7.87
CA ALA A 85 -8.70 -6.13 7.47
C ALA A 85 -8.52 -7.00 6.23
N ILE A 86 -7.34 -6.90 5.63
CA ILE A 86 -6.87 -7.78 4.57
C ILE A 86 -5.49 -8.30 4.93
N ALA A 87 -5.26 -9.59 4.75
CA ALA A 87 -3.95 -10.20 4.91
C ALA A 87 -3.12 -10.00 3.63
N VAL A 88 -2.01 -9.27 3.76
CA VAL A 88 -1.06 -9.02 2.66
C VAL A 88 0.30 -9.62 2.99
N PRO A 89 1.11 -10.01 2.00
CA PRO A 89 2.48 -10.46 2.26
C PRO A 89 3.27 -9.44 3.08
N THR A 90 4.10 -9.90 4.00
CA THR A 90 4.95 -9.02 4.82
C THR A 90 5.96 -8.23 3.99
N THR A 91 6.29 -8.73 2.79
CA THR A 91 7.14 -8.07 1.80
C THR A 91 6.49 -6.87 1.13
N TRP A 92 5.15 -6.75 1.17
CA TRP A 92 4.44 -5.61 0.58
C TRP A 92 4.70 -4.33 1.38
N GLY A 93 5.13 -3.29 0.67
CA GLY A 93 5.28 -1.97 1.24
C GLY A 93 3.93 -1.30 1.51
N THR A 94 3.95 -0.18 2.23
CA THR A 94 2.78 0.72 2.34
C THR A 94 3.07 1.97 1.52
N ASN A 95 2.10 2.39 0.70
CA ASN A 95 2.15 3.59 -0.13
C ASN A 95 3.38 3.68 -1.05
N GLN A 96 3.80 2.56 -1.65
CA GLN A 96 4.85 2.54 -2.68
C GLN A 96 4.24 2.89 -4.04
N PHE A 97 3.90 4.16 -4.19
CA PHE A 97 3.34 4.70 -5.43
C PHE A 97 4.07 5.97 -5.85
N SER A 98 3.94 6.30 -7.12
CA SER A 98 4.34 7.59 -7.67
C SER A 98 3.21 8.09 -8.57
N CYS A 99 2.77 9.32 -8.36
CA CYS A 99 1.64 9.92 -9.08
C CYS A 99 0.35 9.08 -9.05
N ALA A 100 -0.01 8.56 -7.87
CA ALA A 100 -1.12 7.61 -7.67
C ALA A 100 -0.96 6.24 -8.33
N THR A 101 0.12 6.00 -9.09
CA THR A 101 0.42 4.70 -9.72
C THR A 101 1.31 3.86 -8.79
N PRO A 102 0.87 2.66 -8.35
CA PRO A 102 1.73 1.72 -7.64
C PRO A 102 2.97 1.36 -8.44
N THR A 103 4.15 1.48 -7.82
CA THR A 103 5.45 1.18 -8.45
C THR A 103 6.07 -0.12 -7.95
N ALA A 104 5.49 -0.71 -6.92
CA ALA A 104 5.85 -1.99 -6.33
C ALA A 104 4.64 -2.54 -5.57
N ASP A 105 4.71 -3.82 -5.21
CA ASP A 105 3.70 -4.49 -4.40
C ASP A 105 3.37 -3.71 -3.12
N THR A 106 2.12 -3.23 -3.01
CA THR A 106 1.80 -2.26 -1.97
C THR A 106 0.36 -2.20 -1.50
N VAL A 107 0.20 -1.87 -0.22
CA VAL A 107 -1.06 -1.39 0.33
C VAL A 107 -1.14 0.12 0.21
N LEU A 108 -2.18 0.62 -0.45
CA LEU A 108 -2.52 2.03 -0.53
C LEU A 108 -3.52 2.37 0.58
N ILE A 109 -3.10 3.19 1.53
CA ILE A 109 -3.93 3.60 2.67
C ILE A 109 -3.47 4.96 3.15
N ASP A 110 -4.43 5.82 3.55
CA ASP A 110 -4.10 7.16 4.06
C ASP A 110 -3.26 7.98 3.04
N ILE A 111 -3.57 7.85 1.75
CA ILE A 111 -2.74 8.40 0.65
C ILE A 111 -2.85 9.92 0.46
N GLY A 112 -3.74 10.58 1.20
CA GLY A 112 -3.87 12.05 1.24
C GLY A 112 -4.12 12.69 -0.13
N VAL A 113 -3.68 13.94 -0.29
CA VAL A 113 -3.68 14.63 -1.59
C VAL A 113 -2.55 14.09 -2.44
N ILE A 114 -2.87 13.67 -3.67
CA ILE A 114 -1.92 13.10 -4.62
C ILE A 114 -1.80 14.02 -5.82
N ASN A 115 -0.57 14.29 -6.24
CA ASN A 115 -0.32 14.93 -7.52
C ASN A 115 -0.57 13.91 -8.63
N LEU A 116 -1.55 14.19 -9.49
CA LEU A 116 -1.80 13.37 -10.67
C LEU A 116 -0.74 13.70 -11.73
N CYS A 117 -0.04 12.68 -12.20
CA CYS A 117 0.82 12.77 -13.37
C CYS A 117 0.66 11.50 -14.22
N ALA A 118 0.96 11.59 -15.52
CA ALA A 118 0.86 10.46 -16.44
C ALA A 118 2.04 9.50 -16.23
N MET A 119 1.97 8.67 -15.18
CA MET A 119 2.95 7.62 -14.92
C MET A 119 2.35 6.24 -15.21
N PRO A 120 2.87 5.50 -16.20
CA PRO A 120 2.35 4.19 -16.56
C PRO A 120 2.66 3.15 -15.47
N ARG A 121 1.75 2.19 -15.27
CA ARG A 121 1.93 1.14 -14.25
C ARG A 121 2.96 0.11 -14.71
N PRO A 122 4.00 -0.22 -13.91
CA PRO A 122 4.92 -1.30 -14.24
C PRO A 122 4.22 -2.67 -14.28
N ALA A 123 4.73 -3.58 -15.11
CA ALA A 123 4.32 -4.97 -15.13
C ALA A 123 4.73 -5.70 -13.83
N GLY A 124 3.97 -6.73 -13.43
CA GLY A 124 4.28 -7.55 -12.28
C GLY A 124 4.11 -6.87 -10.92
N VAL A 125 3.20 -5.90 -10.82
CA VAL A 125 2.91 -5.16 -9.57
C VAL A 125 1.48 -5.38 -9.13
N GLU A 126 1.33 -5.80 -7.89
CA GLU A 126 0.06 -5.99 -7.21
C GLU A 126 -0.19 -4.86 -6.20
N SER A 127 -1.44 -4.48 -6.00
CA SER A 127 -1.77 -3.47 -4.99
C SER A 127 -3.17 -3.65 -4.46
N VAL A 128 -3.37 -3.28 -3.20
CA VAL A 128 -4.71 -3.13 -2.63
C VAL A 128 -4.86 -1.77 -2.00
N GLN A 129 -5.95 -1.08 -2.33
CA GLN A 129 -6.34 0.15 -1.70
C GLN A 129 -7.50 -0.07 -0.74
N LEU A 130 -7.44 0.58 0.42
CA LEU A 130 -8.49 0.54 1.43
C LEU A 130 -9.07 1.94 1.61
N GLY A 131 -10.38 2.02 1.83
CA GLY A 131 -11.00 3.27 2.24
C GLY A 131 -12.33 3.11 2.93
N ARG A 132 -12.87 4.25 3.37
CA ARG A 132 -14.17 4.37 4.03
C ARG A 132 -15.20 4.98 3.11
N GLY A 133 -16.47 4.85 3.47
CA GLY A 133 -17.56 5.44 2.72
C GLY A 133 -18.02 4.54 1.59
N VAL A 134 -18.93 5.10 0.78
CA VAL A 134 -19.22 4.56 -0.54
C VAL A 134 -17.97 4.76 -1.41
N PRO A 135 -17.51 3.74 -2.16
CA PRO A 135 -16.36 3.90 -3.06
C PRO A 135 -16.69 4.95 -4.13
N ARG A 136 -15.93 6.05 -4.17
CA ARG A 136 -16.11 7.15 -5.14
C ARG A 136 -14.93 7.34 -6.08
N MET A 137 -13.80 6.73 -5.76
CA MET A 137 -12.56 6.85 -6.54
C MET A 137 -12.53 5.93 -7.78
N PHE A 138 -13.49 4.99 -7.86
CA PHE A 138 -13.77 4.17 -9.02
C PHE A 138 -15.30 3.97 -9.11
N PRO A 139 -15.86 3.70 -10.30
CA PRO A 139 -17.29 3.46 -10.47
C PRO A 139 -17.68 2.08 -9.95
N PHE A 140 -17.82 1.96 -8.62
CA PHE A 140 -18.20 0.70 -7.99
C PHE A 140 -19.60 0.25 -8.41
N HIS A 141 -19.71 -1.02 -8.74
CA HIS A 141 -20.97 -1.71 -9.01
C HIS A 141 -20.92 -3.09 -8.34
N ALA A 142 -22.01 -3.48 -7.69
CA ALA A 142 -22.12 -4.78 -7.05
C ALA A 142 -22.57 -5.82 -8.08
N ASP A 143 -21.62 -6.57 -8.64
CA ASP A 143 -21.89 -7.68 -9.56
C ASP A 143 -22.42 -8.91 -8.82
N GLU A 144 -21.95 -9.11 -7.60
CA GLU A 144 -22.33 -10.24 -6.75
C GLU A 144 -22.28 -9.90 -5.27
N THR A 145 -22.94 -10.73 -4.48
CA THR A 145 -22.89 -10.69 -3.02
C THR A 145 -22.08 -11.86 -2.51
N LEU A 146 -21.28 -11.63 -1.48
CA LEU A 146 -20.53 -12.66 -0.78
C LEU A 146 -20.62 -12.44 0.73
N GLU A 147 -20.16 -13.41 1.52
CA GLU A 147 -20.03 -13.27 2.96
C GLU A 147 -18.56 -13.26 3.37
N ILE A 148 -18.22 -12.36 4.29
CA ILE A 148 -16.91 -12.32 4.96
C ILE A 148 -17.17 -12.52 6.44
N ASP A 149 -16.76 -13.66 6.97
CA ASP A 149 -16.96 -14.03 8.38
C ASP A 149 -18.42 -13.83 8.85
N GLY A 150 -19.36 -14.28 8.00
CA GLY A 150 -20.80 -14.17 8.23
C GLY A 150 -21.40 -12.76 8.07
N VAL A 151 -20.62 -11.80 7.56
CA VAL A 151 -21.10 -10.44 7.26
C VAL A 151 -21.30 -10.28 5.75
N PRO A 152 -22.50 -9.88 5.29
CA PRO A 152 -22.75 -9.59 3.89
C PRO A 152 -21.83 -8.50 3.35
N ALA A 153 -21.24 -8.77 2.20
CA ALA A 153 -20.41 -7.87 1.42
C ALA A 153 -20.81 -7.92 -0.06
N GLN A 154 -20.41 -6.89 -0.79
CA GLN A 154 -20.67 -6.73 -2.22
C GLN A 154 -19.35 -6.79 -2.98
N ARG A 155 -19.34 -7.49 -4.10
CA ARG A 155 -18.16 -7.75 -4.92
C ARG A 155 -18.41 -7.23 -6.33
N GLN A 156 -17.42 -6.50 -6.83
CA GLN A 156 -17.34 -6.05 -8.22
C GLN A 156 -16.34 -6.93 -8.96
N ARG A 157 -16.79 -7.80 -9.87
CA ARG A 157 -15.96 -8.81 -10.54
C ARG A 157 -14.70 -8.24 -11.17
N THR A 158 -13.68 -9.10 -11.23
CA THR A 158 -12.41 -8.73 -11.81
C THR A 158 -12.56 -8.46 -13.30
N THR A 159 -12.11 -7.28 -13.73
CA THR A 159 -12.04 -6.89 -15.14
C THR A 159 -10.62 -6.47 -15.47
N CYS A 160 -10.18 -6.71 -16.70
CA CYS A 160 -8.85 -6.36 -17.16
C CYS A 160 -8.93 -5.37 -18.31
N ASN A 161 -8.12 -4.32 -18.25
CA ASN A 161 -7.98 -3.33 -19.30
C ASN A 161 -6.50 -3.13 -19.59
N ASP A 162 -6.16 -2.89 -20.85
CA ASP A 162 -4.80 -2.51 -21.20
C ASP A 162 -4.57 -1.05 -20.86
N ASP A 163 -3.47 -0.77 -20.14
CA ASP A 163 -3.01 0.60 -19.95
C ASP A 163 -2.65 1.19 -21.31
N SER A 164 -3.32 2.29 -21.67
CA SER A 164 -3.21 2.92 -22.99
C SER A 164 -1.83 3.50 -23.29
N TRP A 165 -0.96 3.65 -22.29
CA TRP A 165 0.35 4.30 -22.42
C TRP A 165 1.49 3.30 -22.57
N ASN A 166 1.44 2.16 -21.87
CA ASN A 166 2.52 1.17 -21.92
C ASN A 166 2.07 -0.26 -22.28
N HIS A 167 0.79 -0.45 -22.63
CA HIS A 167 0.21 -1.74 -23.00
C HIS A 167 0.37 -2.82 -21.92
N VAL A 168 0.53 -2.42 -20.65
CA VAL A 168 0.48 -3.35 -19.53
C VAL A 168 -0.99 -3.61 -19.21
N GLN A 169 -1.42 -4.86 -19.32
CA GLN A 169 -2.74 -5.25 -18.86
C GLN A 169 -2.83 -5.08 -17.34
N VAL A 170 -3.86 -4.38 -16.88
CA VAL A 170 -4.16 -4.19 -15.47
C VAL A 170 -5.55 -4.74 -15.19
N CYS A 171 -5.58 -5.78 -14.35
CA CYS A 171 -6.80 -6.35 -13.82
C CYS A 171 -7.17 -5.65 -12.51
N SER A 172 -8.46 -5.41 -12.28
CA SER A 172 -8.94 -4.80 -11.04
C SER A 172 -10.31 -5.32 -10.63
N GLY A 173 -10.54 -5.33 -9.32
CA GLY A 173 -11.78 -5.79 -8.70
C GLY A 173 -11.91 -5.20 -7.30
N ALA A 174 -13.12 -5.14 -6.77
CA ALA A 174 -13.37 -4.57 -5.45
C ALA A 174 -14.30 -5.42 -4.59
N VAL A 175 -14.19 -5.22 -3.28
CA VAL A 175 -15.14 -5.67 -2.26
C VAL A 175 -15.53 -4.47 -1.39
N TRP A 176 -16.83 -4.30 -1.15
CA TRP A 176 -17.36 -3.31 -0.21
C TRP A 176 -18.17 -4.02 0.87
N ILE A 177 -17.97 -3.64 2.13
CA ILE A 177 -18.69 -4.16 3.29
C ILE A 177 -19.55 -3.02 3.85
N PRO A 178 -20.83 -2.88 3.42
CA PRO A 178 -21.64 -1.71 3.74
C PRO A 178 -21.83 -1.51 5.24
N SER A 179 -22.08 -2.59 5.98
CA SER A 179 -22.29 -2.57 7.43
C SER A 179 -21.06 -2.11 8.24
N ARG A 180 -19.87 -2.18 7.63
CA ARG A 180 -18.60 -1.71 8.21
C ARG A 180 -18.13 -0.39 7.60
N ASN A 181 -18.79 0.07 6.55
CA ASN A 181 -18.43 1.27 5.79
C ASN A 181 -16.97 1.25 5.31
N VAL A 182 -16.51 0.09 4.81
CA VAL A 182 -15.14 -0.15 4.34
C VAL A 182 -15.16 -0.84 2.98
N TRP A 183 -14.26 -0.43 2.08
CA TRP A 183 -14.01 -1.10 0.81
C TRP A 183 -12.53 -1.44 0.62
N PHE A 184 -12.29 -2.45 -0.19
CA PHE A 184 -11.01 -2.94 -0.66
C PHE A 184 -11.02 -2.97 -2.17
N TRP A 185 -10.05 -2.33 -2.82
CA TRP A 185 -9.90 -2.33 -4.27
C TRP A 185 -8.54 -2.89 -4.63
N ALA A 186 -8.53 -4.06 -5.26
CA ALA A 186 -7.31 -4.73 -5.65
C ALA A 186 -7.02 -4.48 -7.14
N GLN A 187 -5.75 -4.35 -7.47
CA GLN A 187 -5.26 -4.28 -8.83
C GLN A 187 -4.05 -5.20 -9.00
N SER A 188 -3.92 -5.83 -10.16
CA SER A 188 -2.78 -6.65 -10.54
C SER A 188 -2.40 -6.38 -11.99
N SER A 189 -1.12 -6.14 -12.24
CA SER A 189 -0.55 -6.20 -13.60
C SER A 189 0.05 -7.57 -13.93
N THR A 190 -0.30 -8.60 -13.16
CA THR A 190 0.16 -9.98 -13.35
C THR A 190 -0.97 -10.86 -13.90
N SER A 191 -2.16 -10.84 -13.28
CA SER A 191 -3.31 -11.62 -13.75
C SER A 191 -4.62 -11.23 -13.05
N ALA A 192 -5.75 -11.67 -13.62
CA ALA A 192 -7.07 -11.59 -12.98
C ALA A 192 -7.09 -12.41 -11.68
N ASP A 193 -6.59 -13.65 -11.69
CA ASP A 193 -6.50 -14.51 -10.51
C ASP A 193 -5.71 -13.88 -9.36
N GLY A 194 -4.74 -13.01 -9.67
CA GLY A 194 -4.00 -12.24 -8.67
C GLY A 194 -4.92 -11.31 -7.87
N VAL A 195 -5.85 -10.64 -8.55
CA VAL A 195 -6.86 -9.77 -7.93
C VAL A 195 -7.77 -10.57 -7.01
N ASP A 196 -8.31 -11.69 -7.49
CA ASP A 196 -9.22 -12.53 -6.71
C ASP A 196 -8.52 -13.09 -5.47
N ARG A 197 -7.28 -13.60 -5.63
CA ARG A 197 -6.46 -14.08 -4.52
C ARG A 197 -6.15 -13.02 -3.47
N ILE A 198 -6.03 -11.75 -3.86
CA ILE A 198 -5.85 -10.65 -2.90
C ILE A 198 -7.15 -10.46 -2.11
N LEU A 199 -8.29 -10.35 -2.80
CA LEU A 199 -9.59 -10.06 -2.17
C LEU A 199 -10.13 -11.21 -1.32
N ASP A 200 -9.77 -12.46 -1.61
CA ASP A 200 -10.11 -13.63 -0.80
C ASP A 200 -9.44 -13.61 0.60
N ARG A 201 -8.50 -12.70 0.83
CA ARG A 201 -7.78 -12.55 2.11
C ARG A 201 -8.38 -11.49 3.02
N ILE A 202 -9.56 -10.96 2.68
CA ILE A 202 -10.30 -10.02 3.53
C ILE A 202 -10.91 -10.79 4.70
N VAL A 203 -10.76 -10.24 5.90
CA VAL A 203 -11.22 -10.82 7.16
C VAL A 203 -11.80 -9.75 8.07
N LEU A 204 -12.72 -10.14 8.95
CA LEU A 204 -13.20 -9.35 10.07
C LEU A 204 -12.52 -9.82 11.35
N VAL A 205 -11.88 -8.87 12.04
CA VAL A 205 -11.06 -9.12 13.22
C VAL A 205 -11.71 -8.42 14.41
N PRO A 206 -12.65 -9.08 15.12
CA PRO A 206 -13.47 -8.43 16.14
C PRO A 206 -12.66 -8.00 17.37
N ASP A 207 -11.55 -8.68 17.65
CA ASP A 207 -10.67 -8.44 18.80
C ASP A 207 -9.56 -7.41 18.52
N ARG A 208 -9.50 -6.84 17.31
CA ARG A 208 -8.52 -5.82 16.93
C ARG A 208 -9.16 -4.66 16.21
N VAL A 209 -8.53 -3.50 16.32
CA VAL A 209 -8.95 -2.29 15.61
C VAL A 209 -7.77 -1.69 14.86
N ALA A 210 -8.00 -1.27 13.63
CA ALA A 210 -7.01 -0.58 12.82
C ALA A 210 -6.72 0.81 13.38
N VAL A 211 -5.45 1.21 13.38
CA VAL A 211 -5.05 2.61 13.59
C VAL A 211 -5.77 3.49 12.54
N PRO A 212 -6.57 4.49 12.95
CA PRO A 212 -7.35 5.29 12.01
C PRO A 212 -6.50 6.09 11.03
N LEU A 213 -7.07 6.39 9.87
CA LEU A 213 -6.49 7.33 8.91
C LEU A 213 -6.45 8.73 9.55
N PHE A 214 -5.37 9.48 9.37
CA PHE A 214 -5.23 10.85 9.91
C PHE A 214 -5.16 11.93 8.83
N ARG A 215 -4.93 11.55 7.57
CA ARG A 215 -5.04 12.47 6.42
C ARG A 215 -6.46 12.60 5.90
N THR A 216 -7.43 12.10 6.66
CA THR A 216 -8.85 12.35 6.44
C THR A 216 -9.23 13.74 6.96
N TYR A 217 -10.02 14.46 6.16
CA TYR A 217 -10.67 15.69 6.60
C TYR A 217 -11.88 15.35 7.49
N ASP A 218 -12.21 16.23 8.44
CA ASP A 218 -13.46 16.16 9.20
C ASP A 218 -14.68 16.40 8.27
N SER A 219 -15.89 16.30 8.82
CA SER A 219 -17.14 16.53 8.07
C SER A 219 -17.24 17.93 7.48
N GLU A 220 -16.42 18.88 7.95
CA GLU A 220 -16.33 20.26 7.48
C GLU A 220 -15.14 20.49 6.53
N GLY A 221 -14.45 19.42 6.11
CA GLY A 221 -13.32 19.51 5.18
C GLY A 221 -12.03 20.03 5.83
N ARG A 222 -11.93 20.06 7.16
CA ARG A 222 -10.73 20.52 7.88
C ARG A 222 -9.84 19.34 8.25
N PRO A 223 -8.50 19.50 8.24
CA PRO A 223 -7.60 18.46 8.72
C PRO A 223 -7.90 18.11 10.18
N LEU A 224 -7.90 16.82 10.49
CA LEU A 224 -8.12 16.37 11.86
C LEU A 224 -6.97 16.87 12.78
N SER A 225 -7.32 17.57 13.86
CA SER A 225 -6.32 18.02 14.83
C SER A 225 -5.78 16.85 15.65
N ALA A 226 -4.55 16.98 16.18
CA ALA A 226 -3.96 15.98 17.06
C ALA A 226 -4.83 15.67 18.30
N ASP A 227 -5.57 16.66 18.80
CA ASP A 227 -6.53 16.49 19.91
C ASP A 227 -7.75 15.64 19.48
N ALA A 228 -8.36 15.98 18.34
CA ALA A 228 -9.49 15.23 17.80
C ALA A 228 -9.11 13.78 17.44
N TYR A 229 -7.90 13.59 16.88
CA TYR A 229 -7.36 12.26 16.59
C TYR A 229 -7.09 11.45 17.85
N ALA A 230 -6.50 12.06 18.89
CA ALA A 230 -6.29 11.39 20.17
C ALA A 230 -7.63 10.95 20.81
N ALA A 231 -8.65 11.82 20.78
CA ALA A 231 -9.98 11.46 21.23
C ALA A 231 -10.60 10.32 20.43
N GLN A 232 -10.37 10.26 19.11
CA GLN A 232 -10.79 9.15 18.26
C GLN A 232 -10.09 7.84 18.64
N LEU A 233 -8.78 7.87 18.90
CA LEU A 233 -8.04 6.69 19.36
C LEU A 233 -8.62 6.15 20.67
N THR A 234 -8.89 7.03 21.65
CA THR A 234 -9.51 6.64 22.91
C THR A 234 -10.89 6.01 22.73
N ARG A 235 -11.74 6.56 21.83
CA ARG A 235 -13.06 5.96 21.52
C ARG A 235 -12.97 4.56 20.92
N LEU A 236 -11.86 4.25 20.25
CA LEU A 236 -11.58 2.92 19.69
C LEU A 236 -10.89 1.99 20.70
N GLY A 237 -10.74 2.41 21.95
CA GLY A 237 -10.07 1.64 22.99
C GLY A 237 -8.54 1.65 22.88
N LEU A 238 -7.94 2.52 22.08
CA LEU A 238 -6.49 2.67 21.96
C LEU A 238 -5.97 3.76 22.93
N LYS A 239 -4.68 3.69 23.29
CA LYS A 239 -4.03 4.65 24.20
C LYS A 239 -3.21 5.68 23.41
N PRO A 240 -3.69 6.92 23.23
CA PRO A 240 -2.93 7.94 22.53
C PRO A 240 -1.76 8.46 23.38
N VAL A 241 -0.58 8.56 22.78
CA VAL A 241 0.58 9.30 23.31
C VAL A 241 0.89 10.44 22.37
N ARG A 242 0.92 11.68 22.86
CA ARG A 242 1.13 12.86 22.03
C ARG A 242 2.56 13.36 22.12
N ARG A 243 3.18 13.61 20.96
CA ARG A 243 4.54 14.14 20.86
C ARG A 243 4.56 15.42 20.02
N ALA A 244 4.87 16.54 20.66
CA ALA A 244 5.01 17.82 19.96
C ALA A 244 6.37 17.94 19.27
N ILE A 245 6.40 18.55 18.09
CA ILE A 245 7.60 19.01 17.40
C ILE A 245 7.44 20.46 16.95
N LYS A 246 8.49 21.27 17.09
CA LYS A 246 8.46 22.68 16.71
C LYS A 246 8.59 22.85 15.20
N SER A 247 7.73 23.65 14.58
CA SER A 247 7.90 24.07 13.19
C SER A 247 7.26 25.44 12.92
N PRO A 248 7.95 26.36 12.24
CA PRO A 248 7.34 27.62 11.81
C PRO A 248 6.37 27.43 10.64
N ASN A 249 6.52 26.36 9.84
CA ASN A 249 5.83 26.19 8.55
C ASN A 249 4.44 25.52 8.67
N TYR A 250 4.13 24.92 9.80
CA TYR A 250 2.87 24.21 10.01
C TYR A 250 2.04 24.87 11.11
N SER A 251 0.72 24.73 11.02
CA SER A 251 -0.20 25.16 12.07
C SER A 251 -0.09 24.22 13.28
N THR A 252 -0.24 24.79 14.47
CA THR A 252 -0.30 24.03 15.73
C THR A 252 -1.40 22.98 15.65
N GLY A 253 -1.10 21.76 16.09
CA GLY A 253 -2.04 20.64 16.11
C GLY A 253 -2.07 19.82 14.82
N THR A 254 -1.40 20.24 13.75
CA THR A 254 -1.27 19.44 12.53
C THR A 254 -0.49 18.16 12.82
N ILE A 255 -1.07 17.00 12.49
CA ILE A 255 -0.42 15.70 12.66
C ILE A 255 0.63 15.52 11.57
N GLN A 256 1.86 15.23 12.00
CA GLN A 256 2.95 14.87 11.09
C GLN A 256 2.94 13.37 10.78
N THR A 257 2.86 12.55 11.83
CA THR A 257 2.96 11.10 11.72
C THR A 257 2.30 10.40 12.91
N VAL A 258 1.90 9.15 12.69
CA VAL A 258 1.29 8.27 13.68
C VAL A 258 2.06 6.94 13.69
N SER A 259 2.34 6.41 14.87
CA SER A 259 3.04 5.13 15.04
C SER A 259 2.39 4.25 16.11
N PRO A 260 2.03 2.98 15.84
CA PRO A 260 2.07 2.32 14.53
C PRO A 260 1.24 3.05 13.46
N GLY A 261 1.62 2.89 12.19
CA GLY A 261 1.02 3.66 11.10
C GLY A 261 -0.45 3.30 10.83
N SER A 262 -1.15 4.20 10.13
CA SER A 262 -2.54 4.02 9.69
C SER A 262 -2.76 2.63 9.07
N GLY A 263 -3.83 1.98 9.50
CA GLY A 263 -4.21 0.63 9.06
C GLY A 263 -3.58 -0.52 9.83
N THR A 264 -2.62 -0.28 10.73
CA THR A 264 -2.07 -1.35 11.57
C THR A 264 -3.14 -1.90 12.52
N MET A 265 -3.36 -3.22 12.53
CA MET A 265 -4.35 -3.86 13.41
C MET A 265 -3.78 -4.06 14.82
N LEU A 266 -4.37 -3.39 15.81
CA LEU A 266 -3.91 -3.41 17.20
C LEU A 266 -4.97 -4.01 18.13
N ALA A 267 -4.50 -4.67 19.19
CA ALA A 267 -5.38 -5.07 20.29
C ALA A 267 -5.87 -3.84 21.06
N PRO A 268 -7.06 -3.91 21.70
CA PRO A 268 -7.52 -2.91 22.65
C PRO A 268 -6.45 -2.60 23.71
N GLY A 269 -6.35 -1.33 24.08
CA GLY A 269 -5.38 -0.82 25.05
C GLY A 269 -3.97 -0.61 24.50
N ALA A 270 -3.69 -0.95 23.24
CA ALA A 270 -2.40 -0.70 22.61
C ALA A 270 -2.13 0.81 22.46
N THR A 271 -0.84 1.17 22.56
CA THR A 271 -0.39 2.56 22.47
C THR A 271 -0.20 3.00 21.03
N VAL A 272 -0.67 4.21 20.71
CA VAL A 272 -0.47 4.89 19.43
C VAL A 272 0.15 6.26 19.69
N THR A 273 1.35 6.49 19.17
CA THR A 273 2.04 7.78 19.25
C THR A 273 1.62 8.70 18.11
N VAL A 274 1.11 9.88 18.46
CA VAL A 274 0.70 10.95 17.54
C VAL A 274 1.73 12.05 17.61
N THR A 275 2.53 12.21 16.55
CA THR A 275 3.49 13.30 16.44
C THR A 275 2.84 14.48 15.70
N TYR A 276 2.90 15.67 16.29
CA TYR A 276 2.20 16.85 15.77
C TYR A 276 3.03 18.13 15.90
N PHE A 277 2.71 19.12 15.07
CA PHE A 277 3.41 20.40 15.05
C PHE A 277 2.90 21.37 16.12
N VAL A 278 3.82 22.15 16.68
CA VAL A 278 3.55 23.33 17.52
C VAL A 278 4.40 24.49 17.01
N LYS A 279 3.93 25.72 17.22
CA LYS A 279 4.75 26.91 16.95
C LYS A 279 5.95 26.96 17.91
N PRO A 280 7.09 27.51 17.47
CA PRO A 280 8.32 27.57 18.26
C PRO A 280 8.19 28.26 19.61
#